data_AF-A0A3D0SQT3-F1
#
_entry.id   AF-A0A3D0SQT3-F1
#
_cell.length_a   1.000
_cell.length_b   1.000
_cell.length_c   1.000
_cell.angle_alpha   90.00
_cell.angle_beta   90.00
_cell.angle_gamma   90.00
#
_symmetry.space_group_name_H-M   'P 1'
#
loop_
_entity.id
_entity.type
_entity.pdbx_description
1 polymer ?
#
loop_
_entity_poly.entity_id
_entity_poly.type
_entity_poly.pdbx_seq_one_letter_code
_entity_poly.pdbx_strand_id
1 'polypeptide(L)'
;LMTSLAFILGAVPLVLATGAGANSRHSIGTGIVGGMTAATVLAIFFVPLFFRLFEMRQEKSKKSLSTENAHDVEKLAVEGPGVEGEGATEGRHHA
;
A
#
# COMPACT_ATOMS: atom_id res chain seq x y z
N LEU A 1 2.08 -21.01 5.06
CA LEU A 1 1.75 -22.31 5.70
C LEU A 1 2.75 -23.40 5.35
N MET A 2 3.07 -23.62 4.07
CA MET A 2 4.05 -24.64 3.63
C MET A 2 5.46 -24.42 4.24
N THR A 3 5.90 -23.16 4.31
CA THR A 3 7.18 -22.76 4.92
C THR A 3 7.20 -23.02 6.44
N SER A 4 6.08 -22.78 7.12
CA SER A 4 5.93 -22.95 8.56
C SER A 4 5.95 -24.43 8.96
N LEU A 5 5.24 -25.27 8.21
CA LEU A 5 5.16 -26.71 8.46
C LEU A 5 6.50 -27.41 8.24
N ALA A 6 7.23 -27.07 7.16
CA ALA A 6 8.57 -27.60 6.92
C ALA A 6 9.55 -27.20 8.03
N PHE A 7 9.45 -25.97 8.52
CA PHE A 7 10.30 -25.48 9.59
C PHE A 7 10.03 -26.17 10.94
N ILE A 8 8.75 -26.37 11.28
CA ILE A 8 8.35 -27.07 12.52
C ILE A 8 8.82 -28.52 12.47
N LEU A 9 8.60 -29.24 11.36
CA LEU A 9 9.08 -30.62 11.20
C LEU A 9 10.61 -30.74 11.25
N GLY A 10 11.34 -29.75 10.71
CA GLY A 10 12.80 -29.66 10.82
C GLY A 10 13.30 -29.33 12.23
N ALA A 11 12.51 -28.62 13.05
CA ALA A 11 12.86 -28.24 14.41
C ALA A 11 12.51 -29.30 15.47
N VAL A 12 11.58 -30.21 15.21
CA VAL A 12 11.22 -31.34 16.10
C VAL A 12 12.42 -32.14 16.61
N PRO A 13 13.36 -32.61 15.76
CA PRO A 13 14.54 -33.32 16.25
C PRO A 13 15.48 -32.43 17.08
N LEU A 14 15.43 -31.11 16.90
CA LEU A 14 16.24 -30.15 17.66
C LEU A 14 15.74 -29.98 19.10
N VAL A 15 14.42 -29.99 19.29
CA VAL A 15 13.75 -29.84 20.60
C VAL A 15 13.83 -31.13 21.41
N LEU A 16 13.80 -32.29 20.74
CA LEU A 16 13.85 -33.63 21.34
C LEU A 16 15.27 -34.19 21.49
N ALA A 17 16.29 -33.51 20.94
CA ALA A 17 17.68 -33.97 21.04
C ALA A 17 18.18 -33.94 22.49
N THR A 18 18.39 -35.13 23.06
CA THR A 18 19.04 -35.31 24.37
C THR A 18 20.50 -35.69 24.17
N GLY A 19 21.43 -34.93 24.76
CA GLY A 19 22.88 -35.12 24.60
C GLY A 19 23.68 -33.86 24.95
N ALA A 20 24.99 -33.85 24.70
CA ALA A 20 25.85 -32.69 24.96
C ALA A 20 25.36 -31.46 24.17
N GLY A 21 25.11 -30.34 24.88
CA GLY A 21 24.55 -29.13 24.29
C GLY A 21 23.03 -29.17 24.02
N ALA A 22 22.31 -30.16 24.57
CA ALA A 22 20.84 -30.25 24.46
C ALA A 22 20.13 -28.99 24.96
N ASN A 23 20.59 -28.38 26.06
CA ASN A 23 20.01 -27.13 26.57
C ASN A 23 20.08 -26.00 25.53
N SER A 24 21.18 -25.87 24.79
CA SER A 24 21.31 -24.85 23.74
C SER A 24 20.39 -25.13 22.55
N ARG A 25 20.26 -26.40 22.15
CA ARG A 25 19.38 -26.83 21.05
C ARG A 25 17.91 -26.65 21.39
N HIS A 26 17.53 -26.99 22.62
CA HIS A 26 16.18 -26.78 23.13
C HIS A 26 15.86 -25.28 23.21
N SER A 27 16.77 -24.46 23.75
CA SER A 27 16.56 -23.01 23.86
C SER A 27 16.32 -22.35 22.49
N ILE A 28 17.12 -22.71 21.48
CA ILE A 28 16.94 -22.23 20.09
C ILE A 28 15.66 -22.80 19.48
N GLY A 29 15.41 -24.10 19.63
CA GLY A 29 14.25 -24.78 19.04
C GLY A 29 12.92 -24.21 19.55
N THR A 30 12.79 -24.05 20.87
CA THR A 30 11.58 -23.48 21.50
C THR A 30 11.36 -22.03 21.10
N GLY A 31 12.45 -21.24 20.99
CA GLY A 31 12.39 -19.86 20.51
C GLY A 31 11.84 -19.75 19.09
N ILE A 32 12.27 -20.62 18.18
CA ILE A 32 11.82 -20.54 16.79
C ILE A 32 10.39 -21.10 16.62
N VAL A 33 10.04 -22.20 17.30
CA VAL A 33 8.67 -22.74 17.24
C VAL A 33 7.66 -21.72 17.79
N GLY A 34 7.98 -21.10 18.93
CA GLY A 34 7.16 -20.02 19.50
C GLY A 34 7.12 -18.80 18.58
N GLY A 35 8.28 -18.34 18.11
CA GLY A 35 8.42 -17.17 17.26
C GLY A 35 7.68 -17.30 15.92
N MET A 36 7.79 -18.44 15.25
CA MET A 36 7.09 -18.71 13.98
C MET A 36 5.57 -18.76 14.18
N THR A 37 5.11 -19.39 15.26
CA THR A 37 3.68 -19.45 15.60
C THR A 37 3.14 -18.05 15.89
N ALA A 38 3.80 -17.31 16.78
CA ALA A 38 3.40 -15.97 17.17
C ALA A 38 3.46 -14.99 15.97
N ALA A 39 4.53 -15.02 15.18
CA ALA A 39 4.67 -14.17 14.00
C ALA A 39 3.57 -14.45 12.96
N THR A 40 3.19 -15.72 12.76
CA THR A 40 2.13 -16.07 11.81
C THR A 40 0.78 -15.52 12.28
N VAL A 41 0.45 -15.72 13.57
CA VAL A 41 -0.80 -15.19 14.14
C VAL A 41 -0.82 -13.67 14.09
N LEU A 42 0.23 -13.00 14.58
CA LEU A 42 0.33 -11.54 14.55
C LEU A 42 0.26 -11.01 13.12
N ALA A 43 0.98 -11.59 12.16
CA ALA A 43 0.97 -11.11 10.78
C ALA A 43 -0.43 -11.20 10.15
N ILE A 44 -1.18 -12.29 10.36
CA ILE A 44 -2.54 -12.43 9.81
C ILE A 44 -3.46 -11.32 10.29
N PHE A 45 -3.35 -10.88 11.54
CA PHE A 45 -4.17 -9.81 12.09
C PHE A 45 -3.61 -8.41 11.81
N PHE A 46 -2.30 -8.21 11.98
CA PHE A 46 -1.68 -6.89 11.91
C PHE A 46 -1.40 -6.43 10.48
N VAL A 47 -1.06 -7.31 9.55
CA VAL A 47 -0.81 -6.92 8.15
C VAL A 47 -2.03 -6.22 7.53
N PRO A 48 -3.26 -6.77 7.58
CA PRO A 48 -4.43 -6.08 7.02
C PRO A 48 -4.79 -4.81 7.80
N LEU A 49 -4.63 -4.81 9.12
CA LEU A 49 -4.90 -3.63 9.96
C LEU A 49 -3.95 -2.47 9.61
N PHE A 50 -2.66 -2.76 9.50
CA PHE A 50 -1.67 -1.77 9.10
C PHE A 50 -1.88 -1.33 7.66
N PHE A 51 -2.18 -2.25 6.74
CA PHE A 51 -2.46 -1.89 5.35
C PHE A 51 -3.57 -0.83 5.26
N ARG A 52 -4.69 -1.05 5.96
CA ARG A 52 -5.78 -0.07 6.03
C ARG A 52 -5.37 1.25 6.68
N LEU A 53 -4.59 1.20 7.76
CA LEU A 53 -4.11 2.41 8.42
C LEU A 53 -3.22 3.26 7.50
N PHE A 54 -2.33 2.62 6.73
CA PHE A 54 -1.47 3.30 5.77
C PHE A 54 -2.26 3.82 4.56
N GLU A 55 -3.22 3.06 4.05
CA GLU A 55 -4.12 3.48 2.96
C GLU A 55 -4.88 4.76 3.35
N MET A 56 -5.50 4.80 4.53
CA MET A 56 -6.20 5.98 5.04
C MET A 56 -5.28 7.19 5.24
N ARG A 57 -4.01 6.99 5.58
CA ARG A 57 -3.03 8.09 5.69
C ARG A 57 -2.65 8.64 4.32
N GLN A 58 -2.53 7.79 3.30
CA GLN A 58 -2.17 8.22 1.94
C GLN A 58 -3.31 8.94 1.22
N GLU A 59 -4.57 8.53 1.44
CA GLU A 59 -5.74 9.21 0.87
C GLU A 59 -5.85 10.67 1.34
N LYS A 60 -5.47 10.96 2.60
CA LYS A 60 -5.42 12.34 3.10
C LYS A 60 -4.37 13.18 2.38
N SER A 61 -3.25 12.60 1.97
CA SER A 61 -2.24 13.31 1.17
C SER A 61 -2.65 13.51 -0.29
N LYS A 62 -3.44 12.60 -0.88
CA LYS A 62 -3.95 12.77 -2.26
C LYS A 62 -5.16 13.69 -2.37
N LYS A 63 -6.03 13.75 -1.35
CA LYS A 63 -7.19 14.67 -1.36
C LYS A 63 -6.81 16.14 -1.46
N SER A 64 -5.65 16.52 -0.93
CA SER A 64 -5.11 17.88 -1.07
C SER A 64 -4.67 18.21 -2.51
N LEU A 65 -4.37 17.21 -3.35
CA LEU A 65 -3.79 17.42 -4.68
C LEU A 65 -4.83 17.31 -5.81
N SER A 66 -5.93 16.59 -5.59
CA SER A 66 -6.99 16.44 -6.60
C SER A 66 -8.12 17.46 -6.49
N THR A 67 -8.35 18.08 -5.33
CA THR A 67 -9.37 19.14 -5.20
C THR A 67 -8.90 20.47 -5.79
N GLU A 68 -7.60 20.74 -5.83
CA GLU A 68 -7.02 21.92 -6.50
C GLU A 68 -7.13 21.80 -8.03
N ASN A 69 -6.67 20.68 -8.60
CA ASN A 69 -6.72 20.44 -10.04
C ASN A 69 -8.13 20.30 -10.63
N ALA A 70 -9.12 19.82 -9.86
CA ALA A 70 -10.49 19.70 -10.37
C ALA A 70 -11.15 21.08 -10.57
N HIS A 71 -10.83 22.06 -9.71
CA HIS A 71 -11.33 23.42 -9.85
C HIS A 71 -10.67 24.19 -11.01
N ASP A 72 -9.37 23.93 -11.27
CA ASP A 72 -8.65 24.55 -12.37
C ASP A 72 -9.02 23.98 -13.75
N VAL A 73 -9.29 22.66 -13.84
CA VAL A 73 -9.73 22.02 -15.10
C VAL A 73 -11.15 22.46 -15.49
N GLU A 74 -12.05 22.64 -14.53
CA GLU A 74 -13.39 23.17 -14.80
C GLU A 74 -13.33 24.65 -15.22
N LYS A 75 -12.41 25.44 -14.64
CA LYS A 75 -12.18 26.83 -15.03
C LYS A 75 -11.55 26.96 -16.43
N LEU A 76 -10.62 26.08 -16.82
CA LEU A 76 -10.06 26.05 -18.19
C LEU A 76 -11.08 25.55 -19.24
N ALA A 77 -12.02 24.68 -18.87
CA ALA A 77 -13.04 24.19 -19.79
C ALA A 77 -14.18 25.20 -20.01
N VAL A 78 -14.50 26.03 -19.00
CA VAL A 78 -15.50 27.10 -19.10
C VAL A 78 -14.92 28.37 -19.73
N GLU A 79 -13.63 28.65 -19.53
CA GLU A 79 -12.90 29.77 -20.14
C GLU A 79 -12.16 29.34 -21.42
N GLY A 80 -12.81 28.52 -22.26
CA GLY A 80 -12.36 28.29 -23.63
C GLY A 80 -12.30 29.62 -24.40
N PRO A 81 -11.41 29.77 -25.40
CA PRO A 81 -11.10 31.05 -26.03
C PRO A 81 -12.34 31.63 -26.73
N GLY A 82 -13.03 32.52 -26.04
CA GLY A 82 -14.10 33.35 -26.57
C GLY A 82 -13.50 34.53 -27.34
N VAL A 83 -13.40 34.35 -28.66
CA VAL A 83 -13.58 35.36 -29.71
C VAL A 83 -12.89 36.73 -29.52
N GLU A 84 -11.68 36.86 -30.09
CA GLU A 84 -11.32 38.09 -30.81
C GLU A 84 -11.87 37.94 -32.23
N GLY A 85 -12.99 38.63 -32.49
CA GLY A 85 -13.70 38.61 -33.75
C GLY A 85 -12.91 39.32 -34.85
N GLU A 86 -12.30 38.54 -35.72
CA GLU A 86 -11.88 38.98 -37.04
C GLU A 86 -13.11 38.92 -37.97
N GLY A 87 -13.74 40.09 -38.14
CA GLY A 87 -14.90 40.30 -39.00
C GLY A 87 -14.73 41.59 -39.78
N ALA A 88 -13.73 41.64 -40.66
CA ALA A 88 -13.48 42.78 -41.53
C ALA A 88 -13.20 42.33 -42.97
N THR A 89 -14.15 41.65 -43.60
CA THR A 89 -14.22 41.62 -45.07
C THR A 89 -15.67 41.60 -45.56
N GLU A 90 -15.89 42.42 -46.59
CA GLU A 90 -16.88 42.27 -47.66
C GLU A 90 -18.28 42.93 -47.51
N GLY A 91 -18.39 44.18 -48.01
CA GLY A 91 -19.19 44.42 -49.22
C GLY A 91 -20.54 45.14 -49.13
N ARG A 92 -20.58 46.31 -49.80
CA ARG A 92 -21.69 46.84 -50.65
C ARG A 92 -22.93 47.51 -50.01
N HIS A 93 -23.02 48.84 -50.17
CA HIS A 93 -24.01 49.61 -50.96
C HIS A 93 -24.31 51.00 -50.35
N HIS A 94 -23.83 52.06 -50.99
CA HIS A 94 -24.45 53.40 -51.08
C HIS A 94 -23.80 54.06 -52.32
N ALA A 95 -24.47 54.06 -53.46
CA ALA A 95 -25.39 55.11 -53.94
C ALA A 95 -24.64 56.35 -54.46
#